data_AF-A0AAV8WY45-F1
#
_entry.id   AF-A0AAV8WY45-F1
#
_cell.length_a   1.000
_cell.length_b   1.000
_cell.length_c   1.000
_cell.angle_alpha   90.00
_cell.angle_beta   90.00
_cell.angle_gamma   90.00
#
_symmetry.space_group_name_H-M   'P 1'
#
loop_
_entity.id
_entity.type
_entity.pdbx_description
1 polymer ?
#
loop_
_entity_poly.entity_id
_entity_poly.type
_entity_poly.pdbx_seq_one_letter_code
_entity_poly.pdbx_strand_id
1 'polypeptide(L)'
;MVDCFKAAGTPDDHAQIVADNLVEADYRGHYSHGMNRLEMYIRDIQGGMCDAKAKCCIDKENVATAVVDGKNGLGAVVGKFCMDLAIEKAKNAGIALVVAH
;
A
#
# COMPACT_ATOMS: atom_id res chain seq x y z
N MET A 1 15.17 3.69 5.58
CA MET A 1 13.91 2.90 5.56
C MET A 1 13.82 1.99 4.35
N VAL A 2 13.97 2.51 3.13
CA VAL A 2 13.95 1.70 1.88
C VAL A 2 14.87 0.48 1.97
N ASP A 3 16.13 0.68 2.37
CA ASP A 3 17.09 -0.43 2.49
C ASP A 3 16.68 -1.49 3.52
N CYS A 4 15.97 -1.11 4.59
CA CYS A 4 15.45 -2.05 5.57
C CYS A 4 14.38 -2.96 4.96
N PHE A 5 13.45 -2.39 4.20
CA PHE A 5 12.42 -3.15 3.48
C PHE A 5 13.04 -4.07 2.42
N LYS A 6 14.03 -3.57 1.66
CA LYS A 6 14.75 -4.38 0.66
C LYS A 6 15.49 -5.55 1.31
N ALA A 7 16.14 -5.31 2.44
CA ALA A 7 16.80 -6.37 3.23
C ALA A 7 15.80 -7.41 3.76
N ALA A 8 14.55 -7.02 4.00
CA ALA A 8 13.45 -7.94 4.34
C ALA A 8 12.83 -8.64 3.12
N GLY A 9 13.32 -8.41 1.90
CA GLY A 9 12.86 -9.07 0.68
C GLY A 9 11.75 -8.33 -0.08
N THR A 10 11.44 -7.09 0.30
CA THR A 10 10.50 -6.22 -0.42
C THR A 10 11.09 -5.71 -1.73
N PRO A 11 10.36 -5.74 -2.85
CA PRO A 11 10.75 -5.09 -4.11
C PRO A 11 10.98 -3.58 -3.95
N ASP A 12 11.81 -3.01 -4.81
CA ASP A 12 12.27 -1.61 -4.71
C ASP A 12 11.13 -0.58 -4.75
N ASP A 13 10.18 -0.78 -5.66
CA ASP A 13 8.98 0.05 -5.81
C ASP A 13 8.08 0.01 -4.57
N HIS A 14 7.82 -1.18 -4.03
CA HIS A 14 7.05 -1.34 -2.81
C HIS A 14 7.77 -0.73 -1.60
N ALA A 15 9.08 -0.95 -1.48
CA ALA A 15 9.90 -0.41 -0.40
C ALA A 15 9.88 1.12 -0.38
N GLN A 16 9.93 1.75 -1.56
CA GLN A 16 9.83 3.20 -1.70
C GLN A 16 8.47 3.71 -1.23
N ILE A 17 7.37 3.08 -1.67
CA ILE A 17 6.00 3.48 -1.30
C ILE A 17 5.80 3.43 0.22
N VAL A 18 6.23 2.34 0.88
CA VAL A 18 6.07 2.23 2.34
C VAL A 18 6.96 3.24 3.06
N ALA A 19 8.22 3.38 2.64
CA ALA A 19 9.14 4.33 3.26
C ALA A 19 8.62 5.78 3.17
N ASP A 20 8.14 6.20 2.01
CA ASP A 20 7.59 7.55 1.80
C ASP A 20 6.38 7.80 2.70
N ASN A 21 5.46 6.83 2.81
CA ASN A 21 4.30 6.94 3.70
C ASN A 21 4.69 7.07 5.18
N LEU A 22 5.68 6.31 5.64
CA LEU A 22 6.15 6.39 7.04
C LEU A 22 6.85 7.72 7.32
N VAL A 23 7.68 8.20 6.39
CA VAL A 23 8.35 9.51 6.52
C VAL A 23 7.33 10.64 6.52
N GLU A 24 6.34 10.60 5.63
CA GLU A 24 5.29 11.62 5.55
C GLU A 24 4.43 11.65 6.82
N ALA A 25 4.14 10.48 7.41
CA ALA A 25 3.43 10.40 8.67
C ALA A 25 4.21 11.09 9.81
N ASP A 26 5.51 10.85 9.93
CA ASP A 26 6.36 11.55 10.92
C ASP A 26 6.42 13.05 10.64
N TYR A 27 6.59 13.44 9.37
CA TYR A 27 6.64 14.84 8.96
C TYR A 27 5.37 15.61 9.34
N ARG A 28 4.20 14.95 9.25
CA ARG A 28 2.88 15.51 9.64
C ARG A 28 2.58 15.40 11.13
N GLY A 29 3.48 14.85 11.94
CA GLY A 29 3.29 14.67 13.38
C GLY A 29 2.42 13.47 13.77
N HIS A 30 2.17 12.54 12.84
CA HIS A 30 1.45 11.28 13.07
C HIS A 30 2.42 10.13 13.41
N TYR A 31 3.21 10.31 14.46
CA TYR A 31 4.28 9.37 14.85
C TYR A 31 3.80 7.94 15.12
N SER A 32 2.52 7.74 15.48
CA SER A 32 1.91 6.41 15.64
C SER A 32 1.78 5.63 14.32
N HIS A 33 2.00 6.27 13.18
CA HIS A 33 1.96 5.69 11.82
C HIS A 33 3.23 5.97 11.01
N GLY A 34 4.26 6.60 11.60
CA GLY A 34 5.53 6.86 10.95
C GLY A 34 6.62 5.83 11.28
N MET A 35 7.88 6.25 11.44
CA MET A 35 9.04 5.37 11.59
C MET A 35 8.92 4.36 12.74
N ASN A 36 8.15 4.68 13.79
CA ASN A 36 7.81 3.75 14.89
C ASN A 36 7.29 2.39 14.35
N ARG A 37 6.55 2.38 13.23
CA ARG A 37 6.00 1.17 12.63
C ARG A 37 7.01 0.32 11.85
N LEU A 38 8.23 0.82 11.62
CA LEU A 38 9.21 0.12 10.78
C LEU A 38 9.49 -1.29 11.30
N GLU A 39 9.76 -1.46 12.59
CA GLU A 39 10.05 -2.78 13.16
C GLU A 39 8.88 -3.75 12.99
N MET A 40 7.65 -3.29 13.21
CA MET A 40 6.44 -4.08 13.01
C MET A 40 6.34 -4.58 11.56
N TYR A 41 6.51 -3.68 10.58
CA TYR A 41 6.50 -4.06 9.17
C TYR A 41 7.55 -5.12 8.84
N ILE A 42 8.78 -4.96 9.32
CA ILE A 42 9.86 -5.92 9.06
C ILE A 42 9.52 -7.28 9.65
N ARG A 43 9.00 -7.33 10.88
CA ARG A 43 8.55 -8.57 11.53
C ARG A 43 7.41 -9.24 10.79
N ASP A 44 6.41 -8.48 10.32
CA ASP A 44 5.26 -9.01 9.60
C ASP A 44 5.69 -9.62 8.24
N ILE A 45 6.61 -8.96 7.53
CA ILE A 45 7.19 -9.49 6.28
C ILE A 45 7.96 -10.78 6.54
N GLN A 46 8.88 -10.78 7.52
CA GLN A 46 9.71 -11.94 7.84
C GLN A 46 8.87 -13.12 8.39
N GLY A 47 7.80 -12.83 9.12
CA GLY A 47 6.87 -13.81 9.67
C GLY A 47 5.84 -14.32 8.66
N GLY A 48 5.83 -13.81 7.42
CA GLY A 48 4.86 -14.19 6.39
C GLY A 48 3.43 -13.71 6.67
N MET A 49 3.24 -12.81 7.65
CA MET A 49 1.95 -12.18 7.93
C MET A 49 1.54 -11.23 6.80
N CYS A 50 2.50 -10.75 6.00
CA CYS A 50 2.28 -9.93 4.82
C CYS A 50 3.19 -10.41 3.68
N ASP A 51 2.67 -10.49 2.46
CA ASP A 51 3.46 -10.75 1.26
C ASP A 51 4.00 -9.44 0.67
N ALA A 52 5.27 -9.17 0.95
CA ALA A 52 5.96 -7.97 0.46
C ALA A 52 6.02 -7.87 -1.08
N LYS A 53 5.81 -8.97 -1.80
CA LYS A 53 5.88 -9.07 -3.26
C LYS A 53 4.50 -9.16 -3.91
N ALA A 54 3.42 -9.15 -3.12
CA ALA A 54 2.05 -9.25 -3.59
C ALA A 54 1.72 -8.13 -4.57
N LYS A 55 1.07 -8.51 -5.68
CA LYS A 55 0.56 -7.57 -6.68
C LYS A 55 -0.95 -7.57 -6.64
N CYS A 56 -1.54 -6.39 -6.45
CA CYS A 56 -2.98 -6.19 -6.44
C CYS A 56 -3.62 -6.72 -7.72
N CYS A 57 -4.83 -7.26 -7.59
CA CYS A 57 -5.66 -7.70 -8.70
C CYS A 57 -7.02 -7.03 -8.63
N ILE A 58 -7.57 -6.61 -9.76
CA ILE A 58 -8.95 -6.11 -9.83
C ILE A 58 -9.84 -7.34 -10.05
N ASP A 59 -10.67 -7.67 -9.07
CA ASP A 59 -11.60 -8.80 -9.17
C ASP A 59 -12.83 -8.43 -9.99
N LYS A 60 -13.31 -7.20 -9.81
CA LYS A 60 -14.50 -6.65 -10.46
C LYS A 60 -14.35 -5.16 -10.64
N GLU A 61 -14.85 -4.63 -11.75
CA GLU A 61 -14.92 -3.20 -11.98
C GLU A 61 -16.11 -2.80 -12.85
N ASN A 62 -16.55 -1.56 -12.64
CA ASN A 62 -17.47 -0.82 -13.49
C ASN A 62 -16.86 0.57 -13.77
N VAL A 63 -17.65 1.46 -14.41
CA VAL A 63 -17.25 2.83 -14.75
C VAL A 63 -16.74 3.61 -13.52
N ALA A 64 -17.43 3.50 -12.38
CA ALA A 64 -17.15 4.29 -11.17
C ALA A 64 -16.75 3.44 -9.95
N THR A 65 -16.69 2.10 -10.06
CA THR A 65 -16.40 1.25 -8.90
C THR A 65 -15.40 0.14 -9.22
N ALA A 66 -14.65 -0.33 -8.21
CA ALA A 66 -13.81 -1.51 -8.31
C ALA A 66 -13.68 -2.26 -6.98
N VAL A 67 -13.49 -3.57 -7.06
CA VAL A 67 -13.09 -4.44 -5.95
C VAL A 67 -11.67 -4.94 -6.23
N VAL A 68 -10.76 -4.69 -5.30
CA VAL A 68 -9.34 -5.05 -5.41
C VAL A 68 -9.01 -6.14 -4.39
N ASP A 69 -8.41 -7.23 -4.85
CA ASP A 69 -7.73 -8.22 -4.00
C ASP A 69 -6.29 -7.71 -3.75
N GLY A 70 -6.00 -7.37 -2.51
CA GLY A 70 -4.68 -6.92 -2.07
C GLY A 70 -3.67 -8.05 -1.92
N LYS A 71 -4.10 -9.31 -1.98
CA LYS A 71 -3.30 -10.53 -1.85
C LYS A 71 -2.42 -10.54 -0.60
N ASN A 72 -2.96 -10.01 0.50
CA ASN A 72 -2.26 -9.84 1.77
C ASN A 72 -0.94 -9.03 1.63
N GLY A 73 -0.90 -8.11 0.66
CA GLY A 73 0.23 -7.24 0.40
C GLY A 73 0.38 -6.11 1.41
N LEU A 74 1.49 -5.37 1.29
CA LEU A 74 1.76 -4.24 2.17
C LEU A 74 0.67 -3.18 2.02
N GLY A 75 -0.01 -2.83 3.13
CA GLY A 75 -1.19 -1.97 3.08
C GLY A 75 -0.96 -0.61 2.40
N ALA A 76 0.22 -0.02 2.53
CA ALA A 76 0.60 1.20 1.83
C ALA A 76 0.67 1.02 0.30
N VAL A 77 1.14 -0.14 -0.17
CA VAL A 77 1.21 -0.49 -1.60
C VAL A 77 -0.20 -0.72 -2.16
N VAL A 78 -1.00 -1.52 -1.45
CA VAL A 78 -2.40 -1.79 -1.83
C VAL A 78 -3.22 -0.50 -1.84
N GLY A 79 -3.08 0.33 -0.81
CA GLY A 79 -3.77 1.62 -0.70
C GLY A 79 -3.41 2.58 -1.83
N LYS A 80 -2.11 2.65 -2.20
CA LYS A 80 -1.68 3.48 -3.33
C LYS A 80 -2.30 2.99 -4.65
N PHE A 81 -2.27 1.69 -4.92
CA PHE A 81 -2.91 1.11 -6.11
C PHE A 81 -4.41 1.44 -6.18
N CYS A 82 -5.13 1.24 -5.09
CA CYS A 82 -6.56 1.53 -5.02
C CYS A 82 -6.87 3.01 -5.21
N MET A 83 -6.06 3.90 -4.63
CA MET A 83 -6.25 5.34 -4.75
C MET A 83 -5.96 5.84 -6.17
N ASP A 84 -4.89 5.36 -6.80
CA ASP A 84 -4.57 5.69 -8.19
C ASP A 84 -5.72 5.27 -9.13
N LEU A 85 -6.26 4.06 -8.94
CA LEU A 85 -7.41 3.55 -9.69
C LEU A 85 -8.68 4.38 -9.44
N ALA A 86 -8.95 4.77 -8.19
CA ALA A 86 -10.08 5.61 -7.85
C ALA A 86 -9.99 6.99 -8.52
N ILE A 87 -8.81 7.62 -8.48
CA ILE A 87 -8.57 8.92 -9.14
C ILE A 87 -8.79 8.80 -10.65
N GLU A 88 -8.28 7.74 -11.29
CA GLU A 88 -8.46 7.51 -12.72
C GLU A 88 -9.95 7.38 -13.10
N LYS A 89 -10.71 6.55 -12.38
CA LYS A 89 -12.15 6.37 -12.63
C LYS A 89 -12.94 7.65 -12.36
N ALA A 90 -12.61 8.37 -11.29
CA ALA A 90 -13.30 9.61 -10.91
C ALA A 90 -13.14 10.72 -11.98
N LYS A 91 -12.01 10.78 -12.70
CA LYS A 91 -11.83 11.74 -13.80
C LYS A 91 -12.88 11.61 -14.90
N ASN A 92 -13.41 10.40 -15.13
CA ASN A 92 -14.40 10.14 -16.18
C ASN A 92 -15.84 10.08 -15.65
N ALA A 93 -16.01 9.67 -14.40
CA ALA A 93 -17.33 9.40 -13.81
C ALA A 93 -17.77 10.45 -12.77
N GLY A 94 -16.92 11.43 -12.43
CA GLY A 94 -17.14 12.44 -11.39
C GLY A 94 -16.91 11.94 -9.96
N ILE A 95 -17.12 10.65 -9.69
CA ILE A 95 -16.84 9.98 -8.42
C ILE A 95 -16.31 8.57 -8.69
N ALA A 96 -15.51 8.03 -7.77
CA ALA A 96 -15.17 6.61 -7.76
C ALA A 96 -15.16 6.01 -6.36
N LEU A 97 -15.57 4.75 -6.24
CA LEU A 97 -15.48 3.95 -5.03
C LEU A 97 -14.68 2.66 -5.32
N VAL A 98 -13.51 2.56 -4.70
CA VAL A 98 -12.67 1.37 -4.76
C VAL A 98 -12.62 0.76 -3.36
N VAL A 99 -12.95 -0.52 -3.25
CA VAL A 99 -12.84 -1.30 -2.02
C VAL A 99 -11.73 -2.33 -2.18
N ALA A 100 -11.04 -2.65 -1.09
CA ALA A 100 -9.98 -3.66 -1.08
C ALA A 100 -10.26 -4.72 -0.02
N HIS A 101 -9.87 -5.97 -0.30
CA HIS A 101 -9.83 -7.07 0.66
C HIS A 101 -8.45 -7.74 0.67
#